data_AF-A0A1B3NMP2-F1
#
_entry.id   AF-A0A1B3NMP2-F1
#
_cell.length_a   1.000
_cell.length_b   1.000
_cell.length_c   1.000
_cell.angle_alpha   90.00
_cell.angle_beta   90.00
_cell.angle_gamma   90.00
#
_symmetry.space_group_name_H-M   'P 1'
#
loop_
_entity.id
_entity.type
_entity.pdbx_description
1 polymer ?
#
loop_
_entity_poly.entity_id
_entity_poly.type
_entity_poly.pdbx_seq_one_letter_code
_entity_poly.pdbx_strand_id
1 'polypeptide(L)'
;MPDEVQNYLTSEIETLRSAVFRAGALNAKTLGPAAEKHLENVLRFVTISAALEDATYLAVTRIAVFARALYAQVPVAESEAARREALAAVDALALQLDGAARPKADVPADRGHVESARQPLAG
;
A
#
# COMPACT_ATOMS: atom_id res chain seq x y z
N MET A 1 16.85 -10.16 5.77
CA MET A 1 15.39 -10.12 5.98
C MET A 1 14.85 -8.69 6.14
N PRO A 2 15.36 -7.81 7.02
CA PRO A 2 14.84 -6.44 7.14
C PRO A 2 14.96 -5.63 5.84
N ASP A 3 16.07 -5.82 5.12
CA ASP A 3 16.35 -5.12 3.86
C ASP A 3 15.40 -5.54 2.73
N GLU A 4 14.95 -6.80 2.71
CA GLU A 4 13.99 -7.30 1.70
C GLU A 4 12.59 -6.70 1.92
N VAL A 5 12.14 -6.62 3.18
CA VAL A 5 10.87 -5.97 3.53
C VAL A 5 10.93 -4.48 3.21
N GLN A 6 12.03 -3.80 3.56
CA GLN A 6 12.19 -2.38 3.24
C GLN A 6 12.20 -2.16 1.72
N ASN A 7 12.92 -2.98 0.95
CA ASN A 7 12.94 -2.88 -0.51
C ASN A 7 11.56 -3.12 -1.12
N TYR A 8 10.79 -4.06 -0.57
CA TYR A 8 9.41 -4.30 -0.99
C TYR A 8 8.50 -3.11 -0.70
N LEU A 9 8.55 -2.55 0.51
CA LEU A 9 7.78 -1.36 0.89
C LEU A 9 8.11 -0.15 0.00
N THR A 10 9.39 0.11 -0.24
CA THR A 10 9.85 1.14 -1.16
C THR A 10 9.28 0.91 -2.56
N SER A 11 9.36 -0.33 -3.06
CA SER A 11 8.87 -0.68 -4.40
C SER A 11 7.35 -0.49 -4.53
N GLU A 12 6.56 -0.86 -3.53
CA GLU A 12 5.10 -0.65 -3.53
C GLU A 12 4.76 0.84 -3.57
N ILE A 13 5.45 1.67 -2.78
CA ILE A 13 5.24 3.12 -2.76
C ILE A 13 5.68 3.79 -4.06
N GLU A 14 6.82 3.39 -4.63
CA GLU A 14 7.28 3.87 -5.93
C GLU A 14 6.30 3.49 -7.05
N THR A 15 5.76 2.27 -7.00
CA THR A 15 4.76 1.80 -7.96
C THR A 15 3.47 2.61 -7.84
N LEU A 16 3.00 2.88 -6.61
CA LEU A 16 1.84 3.73 -6.36
C LEU A 16 2.07 5.17 -6.85
N ARG A 17 3.22 5.78 -6.51
CA ARG A 17 3.61 7.11 -6.98
C ARG A 17 3.60 7.18 -8.51
N SER A 18 4.14 6.15 -9.16
CA SER A 18 4.19 6.04 -10.62
C SER A 18 2.80 5.86 -11.24
N ALA A 19 1.90 5.12 -10.59
CA ALA A 19 0.51 4.97 -11.01
C ALA A 19 -0.24 6.30 -10.94
N VAL A 20 -0.09 7.07 -9.85
CA VAL A 20 -0.68 8.41 -9.71
C VAL A 20 -0.10 9.37 -10.75
N PHE A 21 1.22 9.40 -10.93
CA PHE A 21 1.88 10.30 -11.87
C PHE A 21 1.39 10.09 -13.31
N ARG A 22 1.21 8.83 -13.73
CA ARG A 22 0.80 8.46 -15.10
C ARG A 22 -0.71 8.38 -15.29
N ALA A 23 -1.51 8.67 -14.27
CA ALA A 23 -2.96 8.55 -14.40
C ALA A 23 -3.55 9.64 -15.31
N GLY A 24 -4.43 9.22 -16.19
CA GLY A 24 -5.24 10.02 -17.11
C GLY A 24 -6.66 9.45 -17.21
N ALA A 25 -7.46 9.95 -18.14
CA ALA A 25 -8.87 9.57 -18.25
C ALA A 25 -9.10 8.04 -18.44
N LEU A 26 -8.21 7.37 -19.17
CA LEU A 26 -8.36 5.94 -19.51
C LEU A 26 -8.12 4.98 -18.33
N ASN A 27 -7.34 5.38 -17.34
CA ASN A 27 -7.01 4.56 -16.16
C ASN A 27 -7.52 5.16 -14.84
N ALA A 28 -8.33 6.22 -14.89
CA ALA A 28 -8.99 6.80 -13.71
C ALA A 28 -9.80 5.74 -12.92
N LYS A 29 -10.44 4.80 -13.63
CA LYS A 29 -11.19 3.67 -13.03
C LYS A 29 -10.37 2.72 -12.21
N THR A 30 -9.13 2.54 -12.60
CA THR A 30 -8.24 1.58 -11.96
C THR A 30 -7.40 2.22 -10.87
N LEU A 31 -7.35 3.56 -10.79
CA LEU A 31 -6.46 4.27 -9.86
C LEU A 31 -6.84 4.03 -8.39
N GLY A 32 -8.12 4.10 -8.04
CA GLY A 32 -8.60 3.80 -6.68
C GLY A 32 -8.29 2.37 -6.24
N PRO A 33 -8.75 1.34 -6.98
CA PRO A 33 -8.44 -0.06 -6.67
C PRO A 33 -6.95 -0.38 -6.65
N ALA A 34 -6.15 0.25 -7.52
CA ALA A 34 -4.70 0.08 -7.50
C ALA A 34 -4.08 0.66 -6.22
N ALA A 35 -4.53 1.85 -5.79
CA ALA A 35 -4.06 2.47 -4.56
C ALA A 35 -4.42 1.63 -3.33
N GLU A 36 -5.66 1.15 -3.22
CA GLU A 36 -6.08 0.25 -2.15
C GLU A 36 -5.19 -0.99 -2.08
N LYS A 37 -4.96 -1.65 -3.22
CA LYS A 37 -4.09 -2.84 -3.29
C LYS A 37 -2.66 -2.57 -2.81
N HIS A 38 -2.04 -1.48 -3.26
CA HIS A 38 -0.68 -1.13 -2.85
C HIS A 38 -0.60 -0.79 -1.36
N LEU A 39 -1.61 -0.10 -0.83
CA LEU A 39 -1.67 0.23 0.59
C LEU A 39 -1.91 -1.03 1.45
N GLU A 40 -2.79 -1.94 1.03
CA GLU A 40 -2.96 -3.23 1.71
C GLU A 40 -1.65 -4.02 1.77
N ASN A 41 -0.89 -4.05 0.67
CA ASN A 41 0.41 -4.70 0.62
C ASN A 41 1.38 -4.07 1.63
N VAL A 42 1.46 -2.74 1.68
CA VAL A 42 2.32 -2.00 2.61
C VAL A 42 1.92 -2.25 4.07
N LEU A 43 0.63 -2.10 4.41
CA LEU A 43 0.13 -2.16 5.78
C LEU A 43 0.34 -3.53 6.45
N ARG A 44 0.49 -4.61 5.66
CA ARG A 44 0.77 -5.97 6.18
C ARG A 44 2.12 -6.06 6.89
N PHE A 45 3.10 -5.26 6.47
CA PHE A 45 4.50 -5.37 6.91
C PHE A 45 4.92 -4.32 7.95
N VAL A 46 4.03 -3.38 8.30
CA VAL A 46 4.36 -2.28 9.22
C VAL A 46 3.54 -2.35 10.51
N THR A 47 4.08 -1.72 11.55
CA THR A 47 3.32 -1.50 12.79
C THR A 47 2.47 -0.25 12.62
N ILE A 48 1.16 -0.39 12.84
CA ILE A 48 0.22 0.72 12.68
C ILE A 48 0.38 1.71 13.83
N SER A 49 0.58 2.97 13.49
CA SER A 49 0.61 4.12 14.39
C SER A 49 -0.44 5.14 13.93
N ALA A 50 -0.88 6.01 14.83
CA ALA A 50 -1.85 7.07 14.47
C ALA A 50 -1.35 7.94 13.30
N ALA A 51 -0.05 8.29 13.30
CA ALA A 51 0.54 9.06 12.21
C ALA A 51 0.53 8.31 10.87
N LEU A 52 0.73 7.00 10.89
CA LEU A 52 0.66 6.17 9.69
C LEU A 52 -0.79 6.00 9.21
N GLU A 53 -1.76 5.86 10.12
CA GLU A 53 -3.19 5.84 9.79
C GLU A 53 -3.63 7.14 9.12
N ASP A 54 -3.27 8.29 9.70
CA ASP A 54 -3.58 9.61 9.15
C ASP A 54 -2.96 9.80 7.76
N ALA A 55 -1.69 9.42 7.59
CA ALA A 55 -1.00 9.52 6.30
C ALA A 55 -1.63 8.58 5.25
N THR A 56 -2.00 7.36 5.64
CA THR A 56 -2.70 6.41 4.77
C THR A 56 -4.06 6.96 4.33
N TYR A 57 -4.85 7.46 5.28
CA TYR A 57 -6.15 8.05 5.01
C TYR A 57 -6.05 9.26 4.07
N LEU A 58 -5.07 10.14 4.31
CA LEU A 58 -4.81 11.29 3.45
C LEU A 58 -4.44 10.86 2.04
N ALA A 59 -3.55 9.87 1.88
CA ALA A 59 -3.14 9.34 0.58
C ALA A 59 -4.35 8.76 -0.20
N VAL A 60 -5.15 7.90 0.43
CA VAL A 60 -6.38 7.35 -0.19
C VAL A 60 -7.32 8.47 -0.62
N THR A 61 -7.57 9.43 0.27
CA THR A 61 -8.51 10.52 0.01
C THR A 61 -8.05 11.38 -1.16
N ARG A 62 -6.77 11.77 -1.21
CA ARG A 62 -6.24 12.61 -2.29
C ARG A 62 -6.18 11.87 -3.63
N ILE A 63 -5.83 10.58 -3.61
CA ILE A 63 -5.89 9.75 -4.82
C ILE A 63 -7.33 9.63 -5.33
N ALA A 64 -8.31 9.44 -4.44
CA ALA A 64 -9.72 9.38 -4.83
C ALA A 64 -10.23 10.71 -5.41
N VAL A 65 -9.84 11.85 -4.83
CA VAL A 65 -10.14 13.19 -5.38
C VAL A 65 -9.55 13.34 -6.78
N PHE A 66 -8.28 12.98 -6.97
CA PHE A 66 -7.65 13.05 -8.27
C PHE A 66 -8.29 12.11 -9.29
N ALA A 67 -8.62 10.87 -8.91
CA ALA A 67 -9.35 9.95 -9.78
C ALA A 67 -10.69 10.57 -10.22
N ARG A 68 -11.46 11.16 -9.28
CA ARG A 68 -12.72 11.87 -9.57
C ARG A 68 -12.54 13.05 -10.52
N ALA A 69 -11.48 13.83 -10.36
CA ALA A 69 -11.14 14.92 -11.29
C ALA A 69 -10.91 14.39 -12.71
N LEU A 70 -10.19 13.27 -12.86
CA LEU A 70 -9.98 12.61 -14.15
C LEU A 70 -11.30 12.11 -14.76
N TYR A 71 -12.17 11.51 -13.96
CA TYR A 71 -13.48 11.04 -14.41
C TYR A 71 -14.41 12.14 -14.88
N ALA A 72 -14.48 13.22 -14.10
CA ALA A 72 -15.33 14.37 -14.38
C ALA A 72 -14.78 15.22 -15.53
N GLN A 73 -13.57 14.92 -16.01
CA GLN A 73 -12.88 15.67 -17.06
C GLN A 73 -12.83 17.17 -16.74
N VAL A 74 -12.53 17.48 -15.47
CA VAL A 74 -12.38 18.86 -15.01
C VAL A 74 -11.27 19.56 -15.80
N PRO A 75 -11.22 20.91 -15.80
CA PRO A 75 -10.15 21.63 -16.47
C PRO A 75 -8.77 21.12 -16.09
N VAL A 76 -7.85 21.10 -17.06
CA VAL A 76 -6.50 20.53 -16.87
C VAL A 76 -5.81 21.10 -15.64
N ALA A 77 -5.89 22.40 -15.40
CA ALA A 77 -5.29 23.03 -14.21
C ALA A 77 -5.78 22.45 -12.88
N GLU A 78 -7.07 22.12 -12.78
CA GLU A 78 -7.68 21.53 -11.58
C GLU A 78 -7.26 20.07 -11.42
N SER A 79 -7.25 19.30 -12.52
CA SER A 79 -6.77 17.91 -12.51
C SER A 79 -5.28 17.82 -12.15
N GLU A 80 -4.44 18.73 -12.65
CA GLU A 80 -3.03 18.83 -12.31
C GLU A 80 -2.80 19.23 -10.84
N ALA A 81 -3.62 20.14 -10.30
CA ALA A 81 -3.58 20.48 -8.88
C ALA A 81 -3.91 19.25 -8.01
N ALA A 82 -4.99 18.54 -8.34
CA ALA A 82 -5.36 17.31 -7.64
C ALA A 82 -4.27 16.22 -7.75
N ARG A 83 -3.61 16.08 -8.90
CA ARG A 83 -2.47 15.15 -9.05
C ARG A 83 -1.33 15.50 -8.11
N ARG A 84 -0.95 16.78 -8.04
CA ARG A 84 0.14 17.24 -7.16
C ARG A 84 -0.17 16.99 -5.69
N GLU A 85 -1.41 17.23 -5.27
CA GLU A 85 -1.84 16.93 -3.90
C GLU A 85 -1.82 15.42 -3.61
N ALA A 86 -2.24 14.58 -4.56
CA ALA A 86 -2.15 13.13 -4.43
C ALA A 86 -0.70 12.64 -4.32
N LEU A 87 0.21 13.16 -5.14
CA LEU A 87 1.64 12.83 -5.07
C LEU A 87 2.24 13.28 -3.73
N ALA A 88 1.93 14.49 -3.26
CA ALA A 88 2.41 14.98 -1.97
C ALA A 88 1.92 14.11 -0.80
N ALA A 89 0.68 13.61 -0.87
CA ALA A 89 0.15 12.69 0.14
C ALA A 89 0.84 11.32 0.11
N VAL A 90 1.16 10.79 -1.08
CA VAL A 90 1.96 9.55 -1.23
C VAL A 90 3.37 9.75 -0.68
N ASP A 91 3.99 10.90 -0.90
CA ASP A 91 5.32 11.22 -0.36
C ASP A 91 5.29 11.36 1.18
N ALA A 92 4.24 11.97 1.73
CA ALA A 92 4.05 12.04 3.18
C ALA A 92 3.87 10.64 3.80
N LEU A 93 3.15 9.74 3.13
CA LEU A 93 3.03 8.34 3.54
C LEU A 93 4.39 7.63 3.51
N ALA A 94 5.19 7.82 2.46
CA ALA A 94 6.53 7.24 2.35
C ALA A 94 7.40 7.57 3.57
N LEU A 95 7.38 8.84 4.00
CA LEU A 95 8.12 9.30 5.18
C LEU A 95 7.67 8.61 6.47
N GLN A 96 6.38 8.30 6.62
CA GLN A 96 5.89 7.55 7.79
C GLN A 96 6.34 6.09 7.76
N LEU A 97 6.44 5.49 6.57
CA LEU A 97 6.86 4.10 6.40
C LEU A 97 8.34 3.90 6.71
N ASP A 98 9.20 4.85 6.34
CA ASP A 98 10.63 4.82 6.69
C ASP A 98 10.86 4.79 8.22
N GLY A 99 9.97 5.44 8.99
CA GLY A 99 9.99 5.40 10.45
C GLY A 99 9.27 4.19 11.08
N ALA A 100 8.37 3.54 10.33
CA ALA A 100 7.50 2.45 10.80
C ALA A 100 8.00 1.05 10.42
N ALA A 101 9.01 0.96 9.54
CA ALA A 101 9.65 -0.29 9.16
C ALA A 101 10.45 -0.89 10.32
N ARG A 102 9.75 -1.59 11.21
CA ARG A 102 10.34 -2.63 12.04
C ARG A 102 9.70 -3.96 11.65
N PRO A 103 10.49 -5.03 11.48
CA PRO A 103 9.93 -6.35 11.25
C PRO A 103 8.95 -6.65 12.38
N LYS A 104 7.69 -6.97 12.06
CA LYS A 104 6.86 -7.72 13.00
C LYS A 104 7.66 -8.99 13.33
N ALA A 105 8.03 -9.14 14.60
CA ALA A 105 8.66 -10.37 15.08
C ALA A 105 7.83 -11.56 14.59
N ASP A 106 8.53 -12.56 14.04
CA ASP A 106 7.98 -13.74 13.37
C ASP A 106 6.60 -14.15 13.89
N VAL A 107 5.56 -13.95 13.09
CA VAL A 107 4.34 -14.74 13.27
C VAL A 107 4.68 -16.11 12.69
N PRO A 108 4.81 -17.17 13.51
CA PRO A 108 5.08 -18.49 12.98
C PRO A 108 3.92 -18.85 12.06
N ALA A 109 4.24 -19.08 10.79
CA ALA A 109 3.29 -19.70 9.88
C ALA A 109 2.96 -21.07 10.46
N ASP A 110 1.76 -21.18 11.02
CA ASP A 110 1.12 -22.44 11.37
C ASP A 110 1.07 -23.30 10.09
N ARG A 111 2.09 -24.14 9.90
CA ARG A 111 2.00 -25.30 9.02
C ARG A 111 1.50 -26.47 9.85
N GLY A 112 0.21 -26.42 10.15
CA GLY A 112 -0.58 -27.63 10.23
C GLY A 112 -0.49 -28.36 8.88
N HIS A 113 0.41 -29.33 8.78
CA HIS A 113 0.20 -30.47 7.90
C HIS A 113 0.46 -31.75 8.66
N VAL A 114 -0.63 -32.49 8.78
CA VAL A 114 -0.81 -33.79 9.39
C VAL A 114 0.04 -34.81 8.63
N GLU A 115 0.93 -35.54 9.31
CA GLU A 115 1.29 -36.88 8.84
C GLU A 115 1.31 -37.87 10.00
N SER A 116 0.34 -38.77 9.92
CA SER A 116 0.03 -39.87 10.80
C SER A 116 1.12 -40.95 10.71
N ALA A 117 1.97 -41.07 11.73
CA ALA A 117 2.83 -42.24 11.91
C ALA A 117 2.26 -43.14 13.02
N ARG A 118 1.70 -44.26 12.58
CA ARG A 118 1.10 -45.34 13.38
C ARG A 118 2.08 -45.86 14.45
N GLN A 119 1.64 -45.88 15.70
CA GLN A 119 2.15 -46.83 16.69
C GLN A 119 1.52 -48.22 16.44
N PRO A 120 2.29 -49.31 16.45
CA PRO A 120 1.77 -50.60 16.83
C PRO A 120 2.03 -50.85 18.33
N LEU A 121 0.94 -51.06 19.06
CA LEU A 121 0.93 -51.67 20.39
C LEU A 121 0.92 -53.20 20.25
N ALA A 122 1.69 -53.83 21.14
CA ALA A 122 1.52 -55.17 21.70
C ALA A 122 1.78 -56.41 20.82
N GLY A 123 2.84 -57.13 21.22
CA GLY A 123 2.90 -58.58 21.35
C GLY A 123 3.50 -58.89 22.71
#